data_AF-A0A183GFM3-F1
#
_entry.id   AF-A0A183GFM3-F1
#
_cell.length_a   1.000
_cell.length_b   1.000
_cell.length_c   1.000
_cell.angle_alpha   90.00
_cell.angle_beta   90.00
_cell.angle_gamma   90.00
#
_symmetry.space_group_name_H-M   'P 1'
#
loop_
_entity.id
_entity.type
_entity.pdbx_description
1 polymer ?
#
loop_
_entity_poly.entity_id
_entity_poly.type
_entity_poly.pdbx_seq_one_letter_code
_entity_poly.pdbx_strand_id
1 'polypeptide(L)'
;MHGTPAKKQTRKFSFTRLLTPTENLVTCASCGSLHQTDTICGKCYEKAGVRELTNEIKRKMMAYNPYKGERQDKQVVVRFSNDADVVEDGVVNGKRIIELERERPTWFKKLF
;
A
#
# COMPACT_ATOMS: atom_id res chain seq x y z
N MET A 1 -29.16 41.07 -11.55
CA MET A 1 -29.40 40.46 -12.88
C MET A 1 -29.10 38.96 -12.82
N HIS A 2 -30.12 38.12 -12.66
CA HIS A 2 -29.92 36.66 -12.68
C HIS A 2 -29.89 36.17 -14.13
N GLY A 3 -28.80 35.51 -14.54
CA GLY A 3 -28.68 34.96 -15.89
C GLY A 3 -29.78 33.94 -16.19
N THR A 4 -30.32 33.99 -17.41
CA THR A 4 -31.37 33.08 -17.87
C THR A 4 -30.89 31.61 -17.84
N PRO A 5 -31.79 30.64 -17.63
CA PRO A 5 -31.43 29.22 -17.61
C PRO A 5 -30.61 28.78 -18.84
N ALA A 6 -30.99 29.23 -20.03
CA ALA A 6 -30.27 28.96 -21.27
C ALA A 6 -28.81 29.47 -21.25
N LYS A 7 -28.58 30.71 -20.80
CA LYS A 7 -27.22 31.30 -20.68
C LYS A 7 -26.37 30.55 -19.64
N LYS A 8 -26.99 30.03 -18.58
CA LYS A 8 -26.28 29.22 -17.57
C LYS A 8 -25.89 27.86 -18.14
N GLN A 9 -26.76 27.24 -18.93
CA GLN A 9 -26.51 25.94 -19.56
C GLN A 9 -25.37 26.01 -20.58
N THR A 10 -25.40 26.97 -21.51
CA THR A 10 -24.35 27.11 -22.53
C THR A 10 -22.98 27.39 -21.91
N ARG A 11 -22.91 28.15 -20.82
CA ARG A 11 -21.66 28.39 -20.10
C ARG A 11 -21.14 27.15 -19.37
N LYS A 12 -22.03 26.32 -18.80
CA LYS A 12 -21.64 25.11 -18.07
C LYS A 12 -21.18 24.00 -19.01
N PHE A 13 -21.87 23.81 -20.14
CA PHE A 13 -21.61 22.75 -21.11
C PHE A 13 -20.87 23.25 -22.36
N SER A 14 -20.11 24.34 -22.22
CA SER A 14 -19.14 24.76 -23.24
C SER A 14 -18.12 23.64 -23.46
N PHE A 15 -17.68 23.43 -24.70
CA PHE A 15 -16.68 22.41 -25.06
C PHE A 15 -15.42 22.46 -24.19
N THR A 16 -15.00 23.66 -23.79
CA THR A 16 -13.85 23.89 -22.89
C THR A 16 -14.04 23.42 -21.45
N ARG A 17 -15.25 23.04 -21.05
CA ARG A 17 -15.60 22.60 -19.69
C ARG A 17 -16.12 21.16 -19.65
N LEU A 18 -16.15 20.48 -20.79
CA LEU A 18 -16.54 19.08 -20.84
C LEU A 18 -15.39 18.23 -20.31
N LEU A 19 -15.74 17.15 -19.62
CA LEU A 19 -14.77 16.14 -19.21
C LEU A 19 -14.25 15.43 -20.45
N THR A 20 -12.92 15.28 -20.53
CA THR A 20 -12.28 14.50 -21.58
C THR A 20 -12.19 13.03 -21.16
N PRO A 21 -12.45 12.07 -22.08
CA PRO A 21 -12.17 10.67 -21.81
C PRO A 21 -10.72 10.45 -21.39
N THR A 22 -10.49 9.45 -20.54
CA THR A 22 -9.15 9.05 -20.10
C THR A 22 -8.66 7.91 -20.98
N GLU A 23 -7.57 8.12 -21.72
CA GLU A 23 -7.06 7.16 -22.71
C GLU A 23 -5.90 6.31 -22.19
N ASN A 24 -5.31 6.68 -21.04
CA ASN A 24 -4.14 6.02 -20.46
C ASN A 24 -4.51 4.98 -19.40
N LEU A 25 -5.63 4.28 -19.56
CA LEU A 25 -6.03 3.18 -18.68
C LEU A 25 -5.48 1.85 -19.18
N VAL A 26 -4.76 1.14 -18.32
CA VAL A 26 -4.14 -0.15 -18.60
C VAL A 26 -4.58 -1.20 -17.58
N THR A 27 -4.58 -2.47 -17.98
CA THR A 27 -4.89 -3.59 -17.09
C THR A 27 -3.68 -3.99 -16.26
N CYS A 28 -3.83 -4.07 -14.95
CA CYS A 28 -2.76 -4.52 -14.05
C CYS A 28 -2.39 -5.98 -14.31
N ALA A 29 -1.11 -6.26 -14.52
CA ALA A 29 -0.61 -7.62 -14.74
C ALA A 29 -0.81 -8.56 -13.54
N SER A 30 -0.88 -8.03 -12.31
CA SER A 30 -0.97 -8.84 -11.09
C SER A 30 -2.40 -9.20 -10.71
N CYS A 31 -3.36 -8.30 -10.90
CA CYS A 31 -4.75 -8.50 -10.43
C CYS A 31 -5.84 -8.20 -11.46
N GLY A 32 -5.48 -7.79 -12.68
CA GLY A 32 -6.40 -7.52 -13.78
C GLY A 32 -7.22 -6.23 -13.67
N SER A 33 -7.16 -5.47 -12.56
CA SER A 33 -7.90 -4.20 -12.45
C SER A 33 -7.27 -3.10 -13.29
N LEU A 34 -8.09 -2.15 -13.76
CA LEU A 34 -7.61 -0.98 -14.49
C LEU A 34 -6.89 0.01 -13.56
N HIS A 35 -5.79 0.58 -14.05
CA HIS A 35 -5.10 1.71 -13.44
C HIS A 35 -4.49 2.60 -14.53
N GLN A 36 -4.04 3.80 -14.16
CA GLN A 36 -3.37 4.69 -15.11
C GLN A 36 -1.94 4.20 -15.36
N THR A 37 -1.46 4.31 -16.61
CA THR A 37 -0.14 3.82 -17.03
C THR A 37 1.00 4.30 -16.13
N ASP A 38 0.98 5.57 -15.73
CA ASP A 38 2.04 6.20 -14.92
C ASP A 38 1.87 6.01 -13.41
N THR A 39 1.00 5.09 -12.99
CA THR A 39 0.67 4.85 -11.58
C THR A 39 0.79 3.39 -11.22
N ILE A 40 1.13 3.10 -9.96
CA ILE A 40 0.98 1.75 -9.42
C ILE A 40 -0.50 1.39 -9.30
N CYS A 41 -0.82 0.11 -9.43
CA CYS A 41 -2.20 -0.35 -9.26
C CYS A 41 -2.70 -0.09 -7.83
N GLY A 42 -3.71 0.75 -7.68
CA GLY A 42 -4.30 1.11 -6.39
C GLY A 42 -4.86 -0.09 -5.62
N LYS A 43 -5.49 -1.05 -6.33
CA LYS A 43 -6.01 -2.28 -5.71
C LYS A 43 -4.88 -3.17 -5.19
N CYS A 44 -3.78 -3.29 -5.92
CA CYS A 44 -2.62 -4.04 -5.47
C CYS A 44 -1.94 -3.38 -4.26
N TYR A 45 -1.85 -2.05 -4.27
CA TYR A 45 -1.28 -1.29 -3.18
C TYR A 45 -2.12 -1.39 -1.89
N GLU A 46 -3.44 -1.26 -2.00
CA GLU A 46 -4.34 -1.32 -0.84
C GLU A 46 -4.57 -2.74 -0.35
N LYS A 47 -5.10 -3.62 -1.22
CA LYS A 47 -5.69 -4.91 -0.84
C LYS A 47 -4.79 -6.10 -1.15
N ALA A 48 -4.01 -6.05 -2.24
CA ALA A 48 -3.18 -7.20 -2.62
C ALA A 48 -1.84 -7.29 -1.86
N GLY A 49 -1.69 -6.54 -0.77
CA GLY A 49 -0.80 -6.92 0.32
C GLY A 49 0.25 -5.90 0.72
N VAL A 50 0.44 -4.77 0.02
CA VAL A 50 1.53 -3.85 0.40
C VAL A 50 1.17 -3.00 1.62
N ARG A 51 0.11 -2.19 1.53
CA ARG A 51 -0.23 -1.24 2.60
C ARG A 51 -0.72 -1.93 3.87
N GLU A 52 -1.57 -2.95 3.73
CA GLU A 52 -2.09 -3.72 4.87
C GLU A 52 -0.95 -4.39 5.64
N LEU A 53 -0.09 -5.16 4.96
CA LEU A 53 1.05 -5.84 5.57
C LEU A 53 2.03 -4.86 6.22
N THR A 54 2.34 -3.76 5.54
CA THR A 54 3.25 -2.74 6.07
C THR A 54 2.68 -2.11 7.35
N ASN A 55 1.37 -1.87 7.40
CA ASN A 55 0.72 -1.36 8.61
C ASN A 55 0.71 -2.38 9.74
N GLU A 56 0.54 -3.66 9.44
CA GLU A 56 0.63 -4.74 10.41
C GLU A 56 2.04 -4.85 11.01
N ILE A 57 3.07 -4.84 10.16
CA ILE A 57 4.49 -4.80 10.58
C ILE A 57 4.73 -3.59 11.49
N LYS A 58 4.27 -2.40 11.10
CA LYS A 58 4.40 -1.18 11.92
C LYS A 58 3.69 -1.32 13.27
N ARG A 59 2.50 -1.92 13.31
CA ARG A 59 1.76 -2.15 14.56
C ARG A 59 2.52 -3.09 15.49
N LYS A 60 3.03 -4.22 15.00
CA LYS A 60 3.84 -5.15 15.80
C LYS A 60 5.16 -4.49 16.26
N MET A 61 5.79 -3.70 15.40
CA MET A 61 6.98 -2.91 15.76
C MET A 61 6.70 -1.93 16.91
N MET A 62 5.58 -1.18 16.84
CA MET A 62 5.17 -0.23 17.88
C MET A 62 4.71 -0.91 19.17
N ALA A 63 4.01 -2.04 19.08
CA ALA A 63 3.50 -2.77 20.25
C ALA A 63 4.64 -3.28 21.16
N TYR A 64 5.80 -3.57 20.59
CA TYR A 64 6.97 -3.96 21.36
C TYR A 64 7.53 -2.81 22.22
N ASN A 65 7.36 -1.55 21.80
CA ASN A 65 7.94 -0.41 22.51
C ASN A 65 6.87 0.28 23.39
N PRO A 66 6.84 0.03 24.71
CA PRO A 66 5.79 0.56 25.58
C PRO A 66 5.86 2.08 25.78
N TYR A 67 7.01 2.71 25.49
CA TYR A 67 7.22 4.14 25.70
C TYR A 67 7.00 4.96 24.43
N LYS A 68 6.10 5.95 24.53
CA LYS A 68 5.89 6.96 23.48
C LYS A 68 7.13 7.87 23.39
N GLY A 69 7.82 7.84 22.25
CA GLY A 69 8.94 8.75 21.95
C GLY A 69 10.32 8.10 21.88
N GLU A 70 10.44 6.82 22.21
CA GLU A 70 11.71 6.10 22.08
C GLU A 70 12.05 5.77 20.62
N ARG A 71 13.34 5.74 20.32
CA ARG A 71 13.80 5.47 18.97
C ARG A 71 13.58 4.01 18.63
N GLN A 72 12.88 3.77 17.52
CA GLN A 72 12.69 2.43 16.98
C GLN A 72 14.01 1.90 16.39
N ASP A 73 14.16 0.56 16.40
CA ASP A 73 15.32 -0.10 15.81
C ASP A 73 15.38 0.16 14.30
N LYS A 74 16.59 0.49 13.82
CA LYS A 74 16.81 0.82 12.40
C LYS A 74 16.79 -0.40 11.48
N GLN A 75 17.04 -1.59 12.03
CA GLN A 75 17.14 -2.82 11.26
C GLN A 75 16.30 -3.90 11.93
N VAL A 76 15.30 -4.38 11.19
CA VAL A 76 14.37 -5.42 11.63
C VAL A 76 14.23 -6.46 10.53
N VAL A 77 14.02 -7.71 10.93
CA VAL A 77 13.76 -8.86 10.06
C VAL A 77 12.30 -9.27 10.25
N VAL A 78 11.57 -9.48 9.16
CA VAL A 78 10.16 -9.87 9.21
C VAL A 78 10.04 -11.37 9.01
N ARG A 79 9.42 -12.06 9.97
CA ARG A 79 9.20 -13.50 9.95
C ARG A 79 7.71 -13.80 9.79
N PHE A 80 7.38 -14.66 8.83
CA PHE A 80 6.03 -15.16 8.59
C PHE A 80 5.84 -16.54 9.23
N SER A 81 4.59 -16.97 9.40
CA SER A 81 4.27 -18.22 10.11
C SER A 81 4.79 -19.48 9.40
N ASN A 82 4.93 -19.42 8.07
CA ASN A 82 5.46 -20.52 7.25
C ASN A 82 6.98 -20.49 7.08
N ASP A 83 7.68 -19.52 7.69
CA ASP A 83 9.15 -19.47 7.65
C ASP A 83 9.73 -20.40 8.72
N ALA A 84 10.32 -21.51 8.27
CA ALA A 84 10.89 -22.58 9.09
C ALA A 84 12.22 -22.22 9.79
N ASP A 85 12.64 -20.95 9.80
CA ASP A 85 13.89 -20.55 10.42
C ASP A 85 13.77 -20.61 11.95
N VAL A 86 14.39 -21.63 12.54
CA VAL A 86 14.57 -21.77 13.99
C VAL A 86 15.59 -20.73 14.42
N VAL A 87 15.15 -19.70 15.14
CA VAL A 87 16.05 -18.69 15.72
C VAL A 87 15.81 -18.67 17.22
N GLU A 88 16.88 -18.90 17.99
CA GLU A 88 16.79 -19.26 19.40
C GLU A 88 16.34 -18.13 20.34
N ASP A 89 16.42 -16.84 19.97
CA ASP A 89 16.09 -15.76 20.94
C ASP A 89 15.52 -14.48 20.30
N GLY A 90 14.76 -14.59 19.20
CA GLY A 90 14.10 -13.41 18.59
C GLY A 90 15.06 -12.39 17.93
N VAL A 91 16.34 -12.73 17.79
CA VAL A 91 17.38 -11.92 17.14
C VAL A 91 18.13 -12.75 16.10
N VAL A 92 18.16 -12.28 14.84
CA VAL A 92 18.99 -12.86 13.77
C VAL A 92 20.09 -11.87 13.43
N ASN A 93 21.36 -12.26 13.53
CA ASN A 93 22.50 -11.43 13.14
C ASN A 93 22.50 -10.02 13.78
N GLY A 94 22.08 -9.92 15.05
CA GLY A 94 21.97 -8.65 15.78
C GLY A 94 20.77 -7.77 15.36
N LYS A 95 19.86 -8.28 14.52
CA LYS A 95 18.64 -7.59 14.09
C LYS A 95 17.41 -8.21 14.75
N ARG A 96 16.46 -7.35 15.13
CA ARG A 96 15.21 -7.76 15.79
C ARG A 96 14.27 -8.47 14.82
N ILE A 97 13.63 -9.55 15.25
CA ILE A 97 12.60 -10.25 14.48
C ILE A 97 11.21 -9.68 14.81
N ILE A 98 10.41 -9.40 13.78
CA ILE A 98 8.99 -9.09 13.88
C ILE A 98 8.20 -10.30 13.36
N GLU A 99 7.49 -10.96 14.25
CA GLU A 99 6.68 -12.13 13.93
C GLU A 99 5.26 -11.72 13.47
N LEU A 100 4.85 -12.28 12.33
CA LEU A 100 3.52 -12.10 11.75
C LEU A 100 2.79 -13.44 11.71
N GLU A 101 1.53 -13.43 12.12
CA GLU A 101 0.58 -14.56 12.09
C GLU A 101 -0.05 -14.72 10.70
N ARG A 102 0.74 -14.50 9.65
CA ARG A 102 0.30 -14.59 8.25
C ARG A 102 1.31 -15.42 7.47
N GLU A 103 0.84 -16.08 6.43
CA GLU A 103 1.70 -16.73 5.44
C GLU A 103 2.45 -15.68 4.60
N ARG A 104 3.70 -15.97 4.26
CA ARG A 104 4.51 -15.09 3.39
C ARG A 104 3.86 -14.94 2.01
N PRO A 105 3.50 -13.71 1.60
CA PRO A 105 3.00 -13.48 0.24
C PRO A 105 4.08 -13.77 -0.80
N THR A 106 3.69 -14.28 -1.97
CA THR A 106 4.61 -14.65 -3.06
C THR A 106 5.46 -13.50 -3.59
N TRP A 107 4.95 -12.27 -3.52
CA TRP A 107 5.65 -11.06 -3.93
C TRP A 107 6.63 -10.54 -2.85
N PHE A 108 6.53 -11.00 -1.61
CA PHE A 108 7.42 -10.62 -0.51
C PHE A 108 8.58 -11.62 -0.43
N LYS A 109 9.63 -11.40 -1.22
CA LYS A 109 10.80 -12.28 -1.25
C LYS A 109 11.62 -12.16 0.03
N LYS A 110 12.13 -13.29 0.53
CA LYS A 110 13.13 -13.33 1.59
C LYS A 110 14.43 -12.75 1.03
N LEU A 111 14.81 -11.56 1.50
CA LEU A 111 16.18 -11.10 1.39
C LEU A 111 16.93 -11.84 2.51
N PHE A 112 17.90 -12.65 2.09
CA PHE A 112 18.76 -13.51 2.92
C PHE A 112 19.14 -12.89 4.27
#